data_AF-A0A6A4IM17-F1
#
_entry.id   AF-A0A6A4IM17-F1
#
_cell.length_a   1.000
_cell.length_b   1.000
_cell.length_c   1.000
_cell.angle_alpha   90.00
_cell.angle_beta   90.00
_cell.angle_gamma   90.00
#
_symmetry.space_group_name_H-M   'P 1'
#
loop_
_entity.id
_entity.type
_entity.pdbx_description
1 polymer ?
#
loop_
_entity_poly.entity_id
_entity_poly.type
_entity_poly.pdbx_seq_one_letter_code
_entity_poly.pdbx_strand_id
1 'polypeptide(L)'
;NKIQFSFQIARHEHRACILRKLMKQGPKTHSQITRSRAQKPSLSFADSDPLPFTDPTARYHMSSSSHHFENLTTWLGDLQDDPAVIDFLPKLKVHLLERLLGVPQNERDFSEDERATITFQQNCIYRHKVIRFNYTMYDMRRNQDSCNPRTRADVMTLSGDENADVRAEHPYWFARIIGAFHANVVHSGPSSISISPQKMDFLFVRWFAPAPEQRQYGIHAKRMPKLGFINTNNPEAFGFLDPSNVIRGCHIEPAFAFGVTDQSLVGPSIARQERDKDMDYFRYYVNMYVNLL
;
A
#
# COMPACT_ATOMS: atom_id res chain seq x y z
N ASN A 1 -23.38 -9.90 16.71
CA ASN A 1 -23.37 -10.75 15.51
C ASN A 1 -24.22 -10.31 14.32
N LYS A 2 -25.02 -9.22 14.36
CA LYS A 2 -25.67 -8.67 13.16
C LYS A 2 -24.97 -7.44 12.55
N ILE A 3 -24.11 -6.77 13.32
CA ILE A 3 -23.48 -5.51 12.92
C ILE A 3 -22.29 -5.74 11.98
N GLN A 4 -21.58 -6.88 12.11
CA GLN A 4 -20.43 -7.27 11.27
C GLN A 4 -20.79 -7.52 9.79
N PHE A 5 -22.04 -7.90 9.49
CA PHE A 5 -22.49 -8.24 8.14
C PHE A 5 -22.82 -7.01 7.28
N SER A 6 -23.30 -5.92 7.90
CA SER A 6 -23.60 -4.66 7.21
C SER A 6 -22.33 -3.88 6.78
N PHE A 7 -21.21 -4.07 7.50
CA PHE A 7 -19.95 -3.38 7.23
C PHE A 7 -19.23 -3.89 5.98
N GLN A 8 -19.32 -5.19 5.67
CA GLN A 8 -18.68 -5.79 4.49
C GLN A 8 -19.36 -5.39 3.16
N ILE A 9 -20.69 -5.20 3.18
CA ILE A 9 -21.49 -4.86 1.99
C ILE A 9 -21.25 -3.41 1.54
N ALA A 10 -21.20 -2.46 2.48
CA ALA A 10 -20.95 -1.04 2.18
C ALA A 10 -19.56 -0.80 1.55
N ARG A 11 -18.57 -1.61 1.94
CA ARG A 11 -17.18 -1.59 1.45
C ARG A 11 -17.06 -1.97 -0.03
N HIS A 12 -17.98 -2.82 -0.52
CA HIS A 12 -18.03 -3.31 -1.89
C HIS A 12 -18.82 -2.36 -2.80
N GLU A 13 -19.99 -1.92 -2.36
CA GLU A 13 -20.92 -1.15 -3.20
C GLU A 13 -20.35 0.19 -3.65
N HIS A 14 -19.59 0.89 -2.80
CA HIS A 14 -19.00 2.18 -3.18
C HIS A 14 -17.80 2.02 -4.14
N ARG A 15 -16.91 1.05 -3.89
CA ARG A 15 -15.71 0.83 -4.70
C ARG A 15 -16.03 0.21 -6.07
N ALA A 16 -16.99 -0.71 -6.14
CA ALA A 16 -17.47 -1.28 -7.41
C ALA A 16 -18.29 -0.27 -8.24
N CYS A 17 -19.09 0.59 -7.61
CA CYS A 17 -19.87 1.63 -8.30
C CYS A 17 -18.98 2.70 -8.95
N ILE A 18 -17.89 3.09 -8.29
CA ILE A 18 -16.92 4.07 -8.83
C ILE A 18 -16.13 3.49 -10.00
N LEU A 19 -15.70 2.23 -9.93
CA LEU A 19 -15.02 1.55 -11.03
C LEU A 19 -15.89 1.48 -12.30
N ARG A 20 -17.20 1.24 -12.16
CA ARG A 20 -18.15 1.24 -13.30
C ARG A 20 -18.38 2.62 -13.90
N LYS A 21 -18.30 3.70 -13.11
CA LYS A 21 -18.46 5.09 -13.60
C LYS A 21 -17.24 5.60 -14.37
N LEU A 22 -16.03 5.10 -14.07
CA LEU A 22 -14.77 5.63 -14.59
C LEU A 22 -14.23 4.94 -15.86
N MET A 23 -14.76 3.77 -16.25
CA MET A 23 -14.45 3.14 -17.55
C MET A 23 -14.93 3.95 -18.77
N LYS A 24 -15.43 5.19 -18.58
CA LYS A 24 -16.03 6.05 -19.61
C LYS A 24 -15.28 7.36 -19.91
N GLN A 25 -14.13 7.64 -19.30
CA GLN A 25 -13.45 8.93 -19.51
C GLN A 25 -12.01 8.80 -20.01
N GLY A 26 -11.72 9.55 -21.08
CA GLY A 26 -10.45 9.54 -21.81
C GLY A 26 -9.35 10.40 -21.18
N PRO A 27 -8.11 10.26 -21.66
CA PRO A 27 -6.93 10.80 -21.00
C PRO A 27 -6.73 12.30 -21.25
N LYS A 28 -6.14 12.98 -20.27
CA LYS A 28 -5.57 14.34 -20.41
C LYS A 28 -4.07 14.29 -20.15
N THR A 29 -3.33 15.10 -20.90
CA THR A 29 -1.86 15.16 -20.98
C THR A 29 -1.25 16.16 -20.01
N HIS A 30 -0.17 15.79 -19.31
CA HIS A 30 0.70 16.74 -18.60
C HIS A 30 2.19 16.34 -18.68
N SER A 31 3.05 17.36 -18.55
CA SER A 31 4.46 17.45 -18.95
C SER A 31 5.47 16.95 -17.90
N GLN A 32 6.63 16.48 -18.37
CA GLN A 32 7.75 15.91 -17.59
C GLN A 32 8.65 16.96 -16.92
N ILE A 33 9.12 16.68 -15.68
CA ILE A 33 10.21 17.42 -15.02
C ILE A 33 11.12 16.47 -14.21
N THR A 34 12.42 16.78 -14.21
CA THR A 34 13.57 16.09 -13.58
C THR A 34 13.72 16.36 -12.08
N ARG A 35 13.85 15.31 -11.24
CA ARG A 35 14.12 15.40 -9.78
C ARG A 35 15.43 14.72 -9.39
N SER A 36 16.48 15.48 -9.12
CA SER A 36 17.78 14.96 -8.66
C SER A 36 18.03 15.09 -7.14
N ARG A 37 17.07 15.60 -6.34
CA ARG A 37 17.34 16.00 -4.94
C ARG A 37 16.43 15.41 -3.85
N ALA A 38 15.26 14.87 -4.17
CA ALA A 38 14.33 14.36 -3.15
C ALA A 38 14.79 13.01 -2.58
N GLN A 39 14.77 12.86 -1.25
CA GLN A 39 15.09 11.60 -0.58
C GLN A 39 14.02 10.54 -0.89
N LYS A 40 14.46 9.35 -1.35
CA LYS A 40 13.55 8.24 -1.66
C LYS A 40 12.88 7.71 -0.39
N PRO A 41 11.61 7.25 -0.48
CA PRO A 41 10.92 6.56 0.62
C PRO A 41 11.64 5.33 1.18
N SER A 42 12.49 4.68 0.37
CA SER A 42 13.22 3.47 0.74
C SER A 42 14.66 3.77 1.16
N LEU A 43 15.17 3.00 2.13
CA LEU A 43 16.57 3.08 2.56
C LEU A 43 17.49 2.28 1.62
N SER A 44 18.74 2.73 1.51
CA SER A 44 19.78 2.07 0.74
C SER A 44 20.28 0.79 1.41
N PHE A 45 21.05 -0.01 0.69
CA PHE A 45 21.67 -1.20 1.29
C PHE A 45 22.74 -0.84 2.33
N ALA A 46 23.44 0.29 2.17
CA ALA A 46 24.48 0.74 3.08
C ALA A 46 23.92 1.28 4.41
N ASP A 47 22.65 1.69 4.43
CA ASP A 47 22.02 2.23 5.64
C ASP A 47 21.82 1.13 6.69
N SER A 48 22.28 1.42 7.90
CA SER A 48 22.10 0.57 9.06
C SER A 48 20.72 0.79 9.67
N ASP A 49 19.93 -0.28 9.69
CA ASP A 49 18.62 -0.38 10.33
C ASP A 49 18.39 -1.86 10.68
N PRO A 50 19.10 -2.40 11.69
CA PRO A 50 19.06 -3.82 12.01
C PRO A 50 17.71 -4.19 12.60
N LEU A 51 17.11 -5.25 12.08
CA LEU A 51 15.84 -5.77 12.58
C LEU A 51 16.10 -7.10 13.33
N PRO A 52 15.97 -7.13 14.68
CA PRO A 52 16.26 -8.33 15.48
C PRO A 52 15.26 -9.46 15.20
N PHE A 53 15.45 -10.62 15.83
CA PHE A 53 14.50 -11.73 15.70
C PHE A 53 13.10 -11.31 16.16
N THR A 54 12.09 -11.79 15.45
CA THR A 54 10.69 -11.45 15.68
C THR A 54 10.00 -12.54 16.49
N ASP A 55 9.11 -12.17 17.39
CA ASP A 55 8.16 -13.11 18.01
C ASP A 55 7.29 -13.79 16.92
N PRO A 56 7.28 -15.13 16.82
CA PRO A 56 6.46 -15.85 15.83
C PRO A 56 4.95 -15.58 15.91
N THR A 57 4.45 -15.10 17.05
CA THR A 57 3.03 -14.79 17.28
C THR A 57 2.65 -13.39 16.80
N ALA A 58 3.62 -12.47 16.70
CA ALA A 58 3.40 -11.14 16.17
C ALA A 58 2.97 -11.22 14.69
N ARG A 59 2.08 -10.32 14.25
CA ARG A 59 1.61 -10.29 12.85
C ARG A 59 2.69 -9.79 11.89
N TYR A 60 3.42 -8.78 12.32
CA TYR A 60 4.53 -8.20 11.58
C TYR A 60 5.59 -7.66 12.54
N HIS A 61 6.75 -7.29 12.01
CA HIS A 61 7.81 -6.63 12.74
C HIS A 61 8.51 -5.61 11.86
N MET A 62 8.68 -4.43 12.42
CA MET A 62 9.35 -3.28 11.82
C MET A 62 10.19 -2.58 12.89
N SER A 63 11.25 -1.91 12.46
CA SER A 63 12.18 -1.24 13.36
C SER A 63 11.49 -0.14 14.18
N SER A 64 12.00 0.11 15.38
CA SER A 64 11.65 1.26 16.23
C SER A 64 12.71 2.36 16.18
N SER A 65 13.74 2.20 15.35
CA SER A 65 14.81 3.19 15.19
C SER A 65 14.26 4.53 14.72
N SER A 66 14.75 5.60 15.35
CA SER A 66 14.46 6.98 14.96
C SER A 66 15.57 7.62 14.12
N HIS A 67 16.55 6.84 13.67
CA HIS A 67 17.74 7.36 12.97
C HIS A 67 17.42 7.97 11.60
N HIS A 68 16.50 7.35 10.86
CA HIS A 68 16.16 7.74 9.49
C HIS A 68 14.84 8.52 9.48
N PHE A 69 14.87 9.72 10.04
CA PHE A 69 13.71 10.60 10.07
C PHE A 69 13.67 11.54 8.87
N GLU A 70 12.45 11.89 8.46
CA GLU A 70 12.17 12.90 7.44
C GLU A 70 11.20 13.92 8.02
N ASN A 71 11.52 15.21 7.86
CA ASN A 71 10.55 16.26 8.14
C ASN A 71 9.47 16.25 7.05
N LEU A 72 8.21 16.06 7.44
CA LEU A 72 7.09 15.90 6.52
C LEU A 72 6.94 17.09 5.55
N THR A 73 7.07 18.32 6.06
CA THR A 73 6.89 19.52 5.24
C THR A 73 8.00 19.66 4.22
N THR A 74 9.25 19.48 4.63
CA THR A 74 10.40 19.55 3.71
C THR A 74 10.34 18.43 2.67
N TRP A 75 10.12 17.21 3.12
CA TRP A 75 10.10 16.03 2.25
C TRP A 75 8.99 16.09 1.19
N LEU A 76 7.78 16.51 1.58
CA LEU A 76 6.68 16.68 0.63
C LEU A 76 6.85 17.91 -0.26
N GLY A 77 7.49 18.98 0.24
CA GLY A 77 7.87 20.13 -0.58
C GLY A 77 8.82 19.75 -1.71
N ASP A 78 9.83 18.92 -1.42
CA ASP A 78 10.77 18.40 -2.43
C ASP A 78 10.09 17.48 -3.47
N LEU A 79 8.92 16.94 -3.13
CA LEU A 79 8.14 15.99 -3.93
C LEU A 79 6.84 16.59 -4.51
N GLN A 80 6.65 17.91 -4.44
CA GLN A 80 5.34 18.54 -4.68
C GLN A 80 4.67 18.21 -6.02
N ASP A 81 5.43 17.95 -7.10
CA ASP A 81 4.87 17.57 -8.41
C ASP A 81 4.87 16.04 -8.64
N ASP A 82 5.14 15.21 -7.62
CA ASP A 82 5.12 13.75 -7.75
C ASP A 82 3.68 13.28 -7.68
N PRO A 83 3.17 12.57 -8.71
CA PRO A 83 1.82 12.04 -8.67
C PRO A 83 1.56 11.14 -7.46
N ALA A 84 2.60 10.52 -6.89
CA ALA A 84 2.48 9.66 -5.73
C ALA A 84 2.14 10.41 -4.44
N VAL A 85 2.60 11.65 -4.26
CA VAL A 85 2.40 12.39 -3.00
C VAL A 85 1.23 13.35 -3.03
N ILE A 86 0.46 13.38 -4.12
CA ILE A 86 -0.79 14.12 -4.19
C ILE A 86 -1.72 13.62 -3.07
N ASP A 87 -2.18 14.56 -2.25
CA ASP A 87 -3.00 14.32 -1.05
C ASP A 87 -2.39 13.38 0.00
N PHE A 88 -1.05 13.24 0.03
CA PHE A 88 -0.36 12.34 0.96
C PHE A 88 -0.75 12.58 2.42
N LEU A 89 -0.61 13.82 2.91
CA LEU A 89 -0.93 14.17 4.31
C LEU A 89 -2.42 14.01 4.65
N PRO A 90 -3.35 14.56 3.85
CA PRO A 90 -4.78 14.29 4.00
C PRO A 90 -5.11 12.81 4.14
N LYS A 91 -4.61 11.97 3.22
CA LYS A 91 -4.86 10.52 3.22
C LYS A 91 -4.20 9.81 4.41
N LEU A 92 -3.00 10.22 4.80
CA LEU A 92 -2.30 9.66 5.95
C LEU A 92 -3.09 9.94 7.23
N LYS A 93 -3.55 11.18 7.42
CA LYS A 93 -4.33 11.58 8.59
C LYS A 93 -5.65 10.81 8.69
N VAL A 94 -6.35 10.61 7.58
CA VAL A 94 -7.56 9.75 7.53
C VAL A 94 -7.21 8.33 7.97
N HIS A 95 -6.18 7.71 7.38
CA HIS A 95 -5.77 6.35 7.72
C HIS A 95 -5.40 6.19 9.20
N LEU A 96 -4.73 7.19 9.79
CA LEU A 96 -4.38 7.18 11.21
C LEU A 96 -5.62 7.37 12.11
N LEU A 97 -6.53 8.27 11.74
CA LEU A 97 -7.79 8.48 12.47
C LEU A 97 -8.67 7.23 12.50
N GLU A 98 -8.84 6.57 11.36
CA GLU A 98 -9.58 5.30 11.26
C GLU A 98 -9.07 4.30 12.29
N ARG A 99 -7.74 4.11 12.34
CA ARG A 99 -7.09 3.19 13.26
C ARG A 99 -7.21 3.61 14.72
N LEU A 100 -7.01 4.89 15.02
CA LEU A 100 -7.11 5.44 16.38
C LEU A 100 -8.54 5.37 16.93
N LEU A 101 -9.54 5.50 16.07
CA LEU A 101 -10.96 5.44 16.43
C LEU A 101 -11.55 4.02 16.31
N GLY A 102 -10.77 3.05 15.81
CA GLY A 102 -11.25 1.70 15.54
C GLY A 102 -12.33 1.62 14.45
N VAL A 103 -12.39 2.63 13.57
CA VAL A 103 -13.29 2.65 12.41
C VAL A 103 -12.64 1.84 11.29
N PRO A 104 -13.39 0.98 10.59
CA PRO A 104 -12.81 0.24 9.47
C PRO A 104 -12.41 1.18 8.33
N GLN A 105 -11.39 0.77 7.58
CA GLN A 105 -10.77 1.60 6.55
C GLN A 105 -11.73 1.96 5.41
N ASN A 106 -11.75 3.24 5.04
CA ASN A 106 -12.57 3.89 4.01
C ASN A 106 -14.08 3.75 4.22
N GLU A 107 -14.55 3.55 5.45
CA GLU A 107 -15.99 3.54 5.76
C GLU A 107 -16.54 4.92 6.13
N ARG A 108 -15.66 5.85 6.50
CA ARG A 108 -16.05 7.16 6.99
C ARG A 108 -15.18 8.25 6.37
N ASP A 109 -15.83 9.29 5.87
CA ASP A 109 -15.17 10.53 5.51
C ASP A 109 -14.91 11.36 6.77
N PHE A 110 -13.69 11.90 6.86
CA PHE A 110 -13.29 12.80 7.94
C PHE A 110 -13.19 14.23 7.43
N SER A 111 -13.73 15.18 8.19
CA SER A 111 -13.65 16.59 7.84
C SER A 111 -12.22 17.14 7.93
N GLU A 112 -11.99 18.35 7.43
CA GLU A 112 -10.70 19.04 7.64
C GLU A 112 -10.39 19.27 9.12
N ASP A 113 -11.39 19.68 9.90
CA ASP A 113 -11.25 19.92 11.34
C ASP A 113 -10.88 18.64 12.08
N GLU A 114 -11.52 17.51 11.73
CA GLU A 114 -11.19 16.21 12.32
C GLU A 114 -9.75 15.80 11.97
N ARG A 115 -9.33 15.98 10.73
CA ARG A 115 -7.94 15.71 10.30
C ARG A 115 -6.94 16.66 10.96
N ALA A 116 -7.33 17.89 11.29
CA ALA A 116 -6.48 18.85 11.99
C ALA A 116 -6.16 18.43 13.44
N THR A 117 -7.00 17.58 14.06
CA THR A 117 -6.75 17.05 15.41
C THR A 117 -5.57 16.07 15.49
N ILE A 118 -5.11 15.55 14.35
CA ILE A 118 -3.93 14.71 14.27
C ILE A 118 -2.68 15.56 14.07
N THR A 119 -1.74 15.39 15.00
CA THR A 119 -0.42 16.01 14.95
C THR A 119 0.69 14.97 14.98
N PHE A 120 1.75 15.22 14.22
CA PHE A 120 2.94 14.38 14.18
C PHE A 120 3.99 14.99 15.11
N GLN A 121 4.51 14.19 16.04
CA GLN A 121 5.57 14.65 16.93
C GLN A 121 6.78 15.11 16.11
N GLN A 122 7.27 16.33 16.38
CA GLN A 122 8.38 16.97 15.66
C GLN A 122 8.15 17.14 14.14
N ASN A 123 6.92 16.99 13.65
CA ASN A 123 6.61 16.99 12.21
C ASN A 123 7.40 15.94 11.42
N CYS A 124 7.73 14.80 12.06
CA CYS A 124 8.59 13.77 11.50
C CYS A 124 7.86 12.46 11.22
N ILE A 125 8.26 11.81 10.14
CA ILE A 125 8.04 10.37 9.90
C ILE A 125 9.40 9.68 9.82
N TYR A 126 9.44 8.41 10.18
CA TYR A 126 10.68 7.63 10.23
C TYR A 126 10.59 6.49 9.23
N ARG A 127 11.60 6.42 8.35
CA ARG A 127 11.71 5.41 7.28
C ARG A 127 12.39 4.15 7.79
N HIS A 128 11.92 3.01 7.30
CA HIS A 128 12.47 1.70 7.65
C HIS A 128 12.90 0.91 6.43
N LYS A 129 13.99 0.15 6.58
CA LYS A 129 14.60 -0.59 5.48
C LYS A 129 13.80 -1.84 5.11
N VAL A 130 13.30 -2.53 6.13
CA VAL A 130 12.69 -3.86 6.01
C VAL A 130 11.48 -3.94 6.93
N ILE A 131 10.42 -4.58 6.43
CA ILE A 131 9.32 -5.07 7.25
C ILE A 131 9.20 -6.59 7.07
N ARG A 132 8.94 -7.30 8.17
CA ARG A 132 8.76 -8.75 8.18
C ARG A 132 7.32 -9.08 8.52
N PHE A 133 6.70 -9.99 7.76
CA PHE A 133 5.34 -10.47 8.00
C PHE A 133 5.38 -11.94 8.39
N ASN A 134 4.81 -12.29 9.54
CA ASN A 134 4.68 -13.68 9.96
C ASN A 134 3.35 -14.22 9.47
N TYR A 135 3.38 -15.37 8.80
CA TYR A 135 2.19 -16.04 8.30
C TYR A 135 2.22 -17.51 8.66
N THR A 136 1.04 -18.11 8.67
CA THR A 136 0.87 -19.56 8.86
C THR A 136 0.86 -20.22 7.48
N MET A 137 1.75 -21.18 7.29
CA MET A 137 1.77 -22.06 6.12
C MET A 137 0.64 -23.10 6.17
N TYR A 138 0.38 -23.75 5.05
CA TYR A 138 -0.65 -24.79 4.94
C TYR A 138 -0.43 -25.99 5.88
N ASP A 139 0.83 -26.29 6.23
CA ASP A 139 1.19 -27.34 7.20
C ASP A 139 1.11 -26.86 8.67
N MET A 140 0.41 -25.74 8.92
CA MET A 140 0.24 -25.08 10.21
C MET A 140 1.56 -24.61 10.85
N ARG A 141 2.65 -24.55 10.10
CA ARG A 141 3.91 -23.95 10.57
C ARG A 141 3.92 -22.45 10.38
N ARG A 142 4.72 -21.76 11.20
CA ARG A 142 4.98 -20.32 11.03
C ARG A 142 6.13 -20.13 10.07
N ASN A 143 5.96 -19.22 9.13
CA ASN A 143 7.05 -18.70 8.32
C ASN A 143 6.99 -17.17 8.26
N GLN A 144 8.05 -16.56 7.74
CA GLN A 144 8.22 -15.13 7.70
C GLN A 144 8.64 -14.65 6.31
N ASP A 145 7.90 -13.69 5.77
CA ASP A 145 8.27 -12.99 4.54
C ASP A 145 8.97 -11.68 4.91
N SER A 146 10.13 -11.42 4.30
CA SER A 146 10.89 -10.18 4.49
C SER A 146 10.70 -9.27 3.27
N CYS A 147 9.98 -8.19 3.45
CA CYS A 147 9.72 -7.21 2.40
C CYS A 147 10.66 -6.00 2.53
N ASN A 148 11.23 -5.59 1.40
CA ASN A 148 12.05 -4.40 1.29
C ASN A 148 11.48 -3.55 0.14
N PRO A 149 11.03 -2.31 0.40
CA PRO A 149 10.42 -1.45 -0.61
C PRO A 149 11.27 -1.26 -1.89
N ARG A 150 12.60 -1.40 -1.80
CA ARG A 150 13.53 -1.31 -2.95
C ARG A 150 13.53 -2.53 -3.86
N THR A 151 13.30 -3.74 -3.35
CA THR A 151 13.60 -4.99 -4.09
C THR A 151 12.50 -6.04 -4.09
N ARG A 152 11.80 -6.22 -2.96
CA ARG A 152 10.76 -7.24 -2.74
C ARG A 152 9.64 -6.59 -1.95
N ALA A 153 8.83 -5.83 -2.67
CA ALA A 153 7.89 -4.88 -2.07
C ALA A 153 6.43 -5.29 -2.23
N ASP A 154 6.16 -6.39 -2.92
CA ASP A 154 4.80 -6.79 -3.26
C ASP A 154 4.18 -7.58 -2.10
N VAL A 155 2.98 -7.16 -1.71
CA VAL A 155 2.21 -7.73 -0.60
C VAL A 155 0.78 -8.00 -1.01
N MET A 156 0.11 -8.88 -0.27
CA MET A 156 -1.31 -9.16 -0.46
C MET A 156 -2.12 -9.00 0.83
N THR A 157 -3.35 -8.51 0.65
CA THR A 157 -4.35 -8.26 1.70
C THR A 157 -5.67 -8.95 1.34
N LEU A 158 -6.57 -9.10 2.29
CA LEU A 158 -7.92 -9.61 2.00
C LEU A 158 -8.73 -8.54 1.26
N SER A 159 -9.38 -8.92 0.15
CA SER A 159 -10.35 -8.06 -0.54
C SER A 159 -11.56 -7.71 0.33
N GLY A 160 -11.83 -8.58 1.32
CA GLY A 160 -12.84 -8.48 2.37
C GLY A 160 -14.28 -8.65 1.90
N ASP A 161 -14.46 -9.41 0.82
CA ASP A 161 -15.75 -9.99 0.50
C ASP A 161 -15.70 -11.50 0.74
N GLU A 162 -16.24 -11.94 1.88
CA GLU A 162 -16.43 -13.36 2.19
C GLU A 162 -17.59 -13.98 1.38
N ASN A 163 -18.43 -13.13 0.77
CA ASN A 163 -19.64 -13.49 0.02
C ASN A 163 -19.53 -13.17 -1.48
N ALA A 164 -18.41 -12.60 -1.94
CA ALA A 164 -18.12 -12.45 -3.36
C ALA A 164 -18.23 -13.83 -3.96
N ASP A 165 -18.93 -13.92 -5.09
CA ASP A 165 -18.88 -15.15 -5.87
C ASP A 165 -17.40 -15.40 -6.17
N VAL A 166 -16.80 -16.38 -5.47
CA VAL A 166 -15.34 -16.66 -5.47
C VAL A 166 -14.84 -16.94 -6.89
N ARG A 167 -15.79 -17.17 -7.81
CA ARG A 167 -15.60 -17.38 -9.25
C ARG A 167 -15.45 -16.08 -10.05
N ALA A 168 -15.86 -14.92 -9.52
CA ALA A 168 -15.90 -13.64 -10.24
C ALA A 168 -14.85 -12.61 -9.75
N GLU A 169 -14.53 -12.56 -8.46
CA GLU A 169 -13.59 -11.60 -7.90
C GLU A 169 -12.46 -12.30 -7.11
N HIS A 170 -11.22 -11.81 -7.29
CA HIS A 170 -10.05 -12.40 -6.64
C HIS A 170 -10.12 -12.17 -5.11
N PRO A 171 -9.88 -13.19 -4.27
CA PRO A 171 -10.05 -13.09 -2.80
C PRO A 171 -9.01 -12.17 -2.13
N TYR A 172 -7.98 -11.80 -2.87
CA TYR A 172 -6.88 -10.96 -2.39
C TYR A 172 -6.74 -9.69 -3.23
N TRP A 173 -6.37 -8.62 -2.56
CA TRP A 173 -5.85 -7.41 -3.17
C TRP A 173 -4.33 -7.42 -3.11
N PHE A 174 -3.71 -6.75 -4.08
CA PHE A 174 -2.27 -6.71 -4.23
C PHE A 174 -1.79 -5.27 -4.24
N ALA A 175 -0.67 -5.02 -3.56
CA ALA A 175 -0.05 -3.71 -3.52
C ALA A 175 1.48 -3.84 -3.56
N ARG A 176 2.12 -2.81 -4.11
CA ARG A 176 3.57 -2.62 -4.04
C ARG A 176 3.89 -1.58 -2.99
N ILE A 177 4.69 -1.95 -1.99
CA ILE A 177 5.17 -1.01 -0.96
C ILE A 177 6.15 -0.02 -1.60
N ILE A 178 5.83 1.26 -1.48
CA ILE A 178 6.70 2.37 -1.88
C ILE A 178 7.65 2.70 -0.72
N GLY A 179 7.12 2.75 0.51
CA GLY A 179 7.89 2.99 1.72
C GLY A 179 7.22 2.40 2.96
N ALA A 180 8.05 1.99 3.92
CA ALA A 180 7.61 1.52 5.23
C ALA A 180 7.99 2.58 6.26
N PHE A 181 7.02 3.04 7.04
CA PHE A 181 7.18 4.18 7.91
C PHE A 181 6.59 3.92 9.29
N HIS A 182 7.11 4.63 10.28
CA HIS A 182 6.36 4.89 11.50
C HIS A 182 6.32 6.39 11.80
N ALA A 183 5.35 6.79 12.61
CA ALA A 183 5.28 8.12 13.18
C ALA A 183 4.78 8.06 14.62
N ASN A 184 5.21 9.03 15.42
CA ASN A 184 4.63 9.25 16.75
C ASN A 184 3.51 10.29 16.59
N VAL A 185 2.28 9.85 16.81
CA VAL A 185 1.07 10.61 16.50
C VAL A 185 0.35 10.97 17.79
N VAL A 186 -0.08 12.23 17.90
CA VAL A 186 -0.95 12.70 18.98
C VAL A 186 -2.31 13.05 18.39
N HIS A 187 -3.36 12.51 18.99
CA HIS A 187 -4.74 12.83 18.67
C HIS A 187 -5.30 13.71 19.78
N SER A 188 -5.62 14.96 19.47
CA SER A 188 -6.16 15.95 20.41
C SER A 188 -7.65 16.22 20.21
N GLY A 189 -8.35 15.35 19.49
CA GLY A 189 -9.77 15.49 19.20
C GLY A 189 -10.69 15.06 20.35
N PRO A 190 -11.98 15.40 20.30
CA PRO A 190 -12.95 15.04 21.35
C PRO A 190 -13.10 13.54 21.57
N SER A 191 -12.85 12.74 20.54
CA SER A 191 -12.88 11.27 20.58
C SER A 191 -11.51 10.65 20.89
N SER A 192 -10.55 11.45 21.36
CA SER A 192 -9.23 10.95 21.71
C SER A 192 -9.27 10.08 22.96
N ILE A 193 -8.65 8.91 22.87
CA ILE A 193 -8.49 7.98 23.98
C ILE A 193 -7.31 8.40 24.87
N SER A 194 -6.29 9.04 24.29
CA SER A 194 -5.10 9.53 25.01
C SER A 194 -4.41 10.65 24.27
N ILE A 195 -3.89 11.62 25.01
CA ILE A 195 -3.07 12.74 24.51
C ILE A 195 -1.58 12.35 24.43
N SER A 196 -1.19 11.20 24.99
CA SER A 196 0.18 10.71 24.86
C SER A 196 0.52 10.34 23.40
N PRO A 197 1.73 10.64 22.91
CA PRO A 197 2.15 10.20 21.58
C PRO A 197 2.04 8.68 21.43
N GLN A 198 1.40 8.24 20.35
CA GLN A 198 1.24 6.83 19.99
C GLN A 198 2.09 6.52 18.77
N LYS A 199 2.95 5.51 18.87
CA LYS A 199 3.70 5.01 17.71
C LYS A 199 2.73 4.29 16.77
N MET A 200 2.62 4.78 15.54
CA MET A 200 1.81 4.16 14.51
C MET A 200 2.67 3.78 13.31
N ASP A 201 2.68 2.48 13.02
CA ASP A 201 3.37 1.87 11.90
C ASP A 201 2.42 1.83 10.68
N PHE A 202 2.87 2.28 9.50
CA PHE A 202 2.07 2.29 8.28
C PHE A 202 2.91 2.09 7.02
N LEU A 203 2.30 1.55 5.98
CA LEU A 203 2.92 1.34 4.67
C LEU A 203 2.32 2.32 3.68
N PHE A 204 3.16 3.02 2.92
CA PHE A 204 2.73 3.76 1.75
C PHE A 204 2.85 2.85 0.53
N VAL A 205 1.75 2.63 -0.20
CA VAL A 205 1.65 1.60 -1.23
C VAL A 205 1.04 2.11 -2.53
N ARG A 206 1.40 1.46 -3.63
CA ARG A 206 0.74 1.57 -4.94
C ARG A 206 -0.10 0.33 -5.20
N TRP A 207 -1.36 0.49 -5.56
CA TRP A 207 -2.29 -0.62 -5.73
C TRP A 207 -2.27 -1.22 -7.14
N PHE A 208 -2.43 -2.53 -7.19
CA PHE A 208 -2.69 -3.27 -8.43
C PHE A 208 -4.19 -3.50 -8.61
N ALA A 209 -4.63 -3.59 -9.86
CA ALA A 209 -5.95 -4.05 -10.25
C ALA A 209 -5.85 -5.30 -11.14
N PRO A 210 -6.85 -6.21 -11.08
CA PRO A 210 -6.97 -7.30 -12.04
C PRO A 210 -6.98 -6.79 -13.49
N ALA A 211 -6.30 -7.50 -14.39
CA ALA A 211 -6.27 -7.14 -15.80
C ALA A 211 -7.64 -7.42 -16.44
N PRO A 212 -8.36 -6.39 -16.94
CA PRO A 212 -9.75 -6.55 -17.41
C PRO A 212 -9.87 -7.48 -18.62
N GLU A 213 -8.80 -7.64 -19.40
CA GLU A 213 -8.79 -8.54 -20.55
C GLU A 213 -8.67 -10.03 -20.17
N GLN A 214 -8.32 -10.36 -18.92
CA GLN A 214 -8.20 -11.74 -18.47
C GLN A 214 -9.49 -12.22 -17.80
N ARG A 215 -10.26 -13.02 -18.54
CA ARG A 215 -11.54 -13.59 -18.04
C ARG A 215 -11.38 -14.81 -17.14
N GLN A 216 -10.29 -15.57 -17.28
CA GLN A 216 -10.06 -16.81 -16.56
C GLN A 216 -8.61 -16.92 -16.09
N TYR A 217 -8.44 -17.33 -14.84
CA TYR A 217 -7.17 -17.61 -14.19
C TYR A 217 -7.38 -18.64 -13.06
N GLY A 218 -6.30 -19.07 -12.43
CA GLY A 218 -6.30 -20.07 -11.36
C GLY A 218 -5.93 -21.47 -11.85
N ILE A 219 -5.94 -22.43 -10.91
CA ILE A 219 -5.38 -23.77 -11.10
C ILE A 219 -6.10 -24.49 -12.24
N HIS A 220 -7.44 -24.44 -12.26
CA HIS A 220 -8.26 -25.06 -13.30
C HIS A 220 -8.00 -24.49 -14.69
N ALA A 221 -7.79 -23.17 -14.79
CA ALA A 221 -7.49 -22.50 -16.05
C ALA A 221 -6.02 -22.64 -16.47
N LYS A 222 -5.14 -23.17 -15.60
CA LYS A 222 -3.68 -23.24 -15.77
C LYS A 222 -3.06 -21.89 -16.15
N ARG A 223 -3.59 -20.80 -15.61
CA ARG A 223 -3.19 -19.42 -15.93
C ARG A 223 -3.04 -18.62 -14.65
N MET A 224 -1.90 -17.95 -14.50
CA MET A 224 -1.66 -17.05 -13.38
C MET A 224 -2.61 -15.84 -13.43
N PRO A 225 -3.08 -15.33 -12.27
CA PRO A 225 -3.76 -14.05 -12.21
C PRO A 225 -2.87 -12.95 -12.79
N LYS A 226 -3.43 -12.13 -13.67
CA LYS A 226 -2.74 -11.02 -14.32
C LYS A 226 -3.22 -9.71 -13.72
N LEU A 227 -2.28 -8.83 -13.44
CA LEU A 227 -2.49 -7.54 -12.81
C LEU A 227 -1.94 -6.40 -13.68
N GLY A 228 -2.40 -5.19 -13.40
CA GLY A 228 -1.78 -3.92 -13.82
C GLY A 228 -1.86 -2.90 -12.69
N PHE A 229 -0.99 -1.89 -12.71
CA PHE A 229 -1.12 -0.79 -11.75
C PHE A 229 -2.38 0.03 -12.02
N ILE A 230 -3.06 0.43 -10.95
CA ILE A 230 -4.13 1.42 -11.04
C ILE A 230 -3.53 2.72 -11.58
N ASN A 231 -4.24 3.34 -12.53
CA ASN A 231 -3.82 4.59 -13.16
C ASN A 231 -3.88 5.74 -12.13
N THR A 232 -2.88 6.62 -12.13
CA THR A 232 -2.78 7.79 -11.23
C THR A 232 -3.96 8.77 -11.30
N ASN A 233 -4.72 8.77 -12.39
CA ASN A 233 -5.96 9.55 -12.50
C ASN A 233 -7.05 9.04 -11.54
N ASN A 234 -6.90 7.81 -11.03
CA ASN A 234 -7.73 7.29 -9.96
C ASN A 234 -7.09 7.67 -8.60
N PRO A 235 -7.83 8.38 -7.72
CA PRO A 235 -7.31 8.76 -6.40
C PRO A 235 -6.89 7.57 -5.53
N GLU A 236 -7.40 6.36 -5.80
CA GLU A 236 -7.06 5.13 -5.09
C GLU A 236 -5.78 4.44 -5.63
N ALA A 237 -5.07 5.03 -6.60
CA ALA A 237 -3.82 4.44 -7.12
C ALA A 237 -2.75 4.30 -6.04
N PHE A 238 -2.73 5.23 -5.09
CA PHE A 238 -1.85 5.24 -3.94
C PHE A 238 -2.65 5.35 -2.65
N GLY A 239 -2.17 4.68 -1.61
CA GLY A 239 -2.82 4.72 -0.32
C GLY A 239 -1.92 4.24 0.81
N PHE A 240 -2.53 4.16 2.00
CA PHE A 240 -1.88 3.68 3.20
C PHE A 240 -2.48 2.35 3.64
N LEU A 241 -1.61 1.49 4.15
CA LEU A 241 -1.98 0.16 4.63
C LEU A 241 -1.43 -0.04 6.04
N ASP A 242 -2.28 -0.53 6.94
CA ASP A 242 -1.85 -1.05 8.24
C ASP A 242 -1.07 -2.35 7.99
N PRO A 243 0.21 -2.47 8.40
CA PRO A 243 0.96 -3.71 8.29
C PRO A 243 0.24 -4.95 8.85
N SER A 244 -0.64 -4.76 9.85
CA SER A 244 -1.44 -5.83 10.46
C SER A 244 -2.45 -6.48 9.50
N ASN A 245 -2.87 -5.72 8.48
CA ASN A 245 -3.82 -6.14 7.44
C ASN A 245 -3.13 -6.89 6.28
N VAL A 246 -1.79 -6.88 6.23
CA VAL A 246 -1.03 -7.69 5.28
C VAL A 246 -1.13 -9.16 5.68
N ILE A 247 -1.52 -10.01 4.74
CA ILE A 247 -1.53 -11.46 4.96
C ILE A 247 -0.10 -11.98 4.91
N ARG A 248 0.63 -11.62 3.85
CA ARG A 248 2.04 -11.97 3.62
C ARG A 248 2.60 -11.24 2.39
N GLY A 249 3.90 -11.41 2.14
CA GLY A 249 4.52 -11.02 0.88
C GLY A 249 4.04 -11.90 -0.27
N CYS A 250 4.00 -11.35 -1.48
CA CYS A 250 3.66 -12.09 -2.68
C CYS A 250 4.72 -11.91 -3.76
N HIS A 251 4.79 -12.88 -4.68
CA HIS A 251 5.72 -12.82 -5.80
C HIS A 251 4.95 -12.38 -7.05
N ILE A 252 5.12 -11.11 -7.41
CA ILE A 252 4.51 -10.51 -8.60
C ILE A 252 5.61 -10.30 -9.63
N GLU A 253 5.50 -11.02 -10.74
CA GLU A 253 6.52 -11.03 -11.79
C GLU A 253 6.08 -10.18 -12.98
N PRO A 254 6.99 -9.39 -13.58
CA PRO A 254 6.74 -8.74 -14.85
C PRO A 254 6.27 -9.69 -15.95
N ALA A 255 5.18 -9.35 -16.63
CA ALA A 255 4.75 -10.08 -17.82
C ALA A 255 5.49 -9.54 -19.05
N PHE A 256 6.77 -9.92 -19.22
CA PHE A 256 7.69 -9.37 -20.22
C PHE A 256 7.12 -9.31 -21.65
N ALA A 257 6.30 -10.28 -22.04
CA ALA A 257 5.66 -10.34 -23.35
C ALA A 257 4.73 -9.15 -23.68
N PHE A 258 4.26 -8.42 -22.67
CA PHE A 258 3.42 -7.23 -22.84
C PHE A 258 4.21 -5.91 -22.89
N GLY A 259 5.53 -5.98 -22.71
CA GLY A 259 6.39 -4.80 -22.70
C GLY A 259 6.18 -3.89 -21.50
N VAL A 260 6.68 -2.66 -21.65
CA VAL A 260 6.65 -1.61 -20.64
C VAL A 260 5.71 -0.48 -21.04
N THR A 261 5.27 0.31 -20.07
CA THR A 261 4.33 1.41 -20.22
C THR A 261 4.60 2.49 -19.19
N ASP A 262 4.25 3.73 -19.51
CA ASP A 262 4.16 4.87 -18.60
C ASP A 262 2.71 5.33 -18.40
N GLN A 263 1.74 4.66 -19.03
CA GLN A 263 0.34 5.13 -19.06
C GLN A 263 -0.29 5.19 -17.68
N SER A 264 0.06 4.28 -16.77
CA SER A 264 -0.49 4.24 -15.41
C SER A 264 0.16 5.25 -14.47
N LEU A 265 1.30 5.84 -14.83
CA LEU A 265 2.04 6.83 -14.04
C LEU A 265 3.02 7.56 -14.97
N VAL A 266 2.68 8.78 -15.36
CA VAL A 266 3.47 9.52 -16.35
C VAL A 266 4.72 10.10 -15.68
N GLY A 267 5.88 9.86 -16.31
CA GLY A 267 7.16 10.45 -15.90
C GLY A 267 7.78 9.85 -14.63
N PRO A 268 8.93 10.39 -14.19
CA PRO A 268 9.64 9.91 -13.01
C PRO A 268 8.79 10.05 -11.74
N SER A 269 8.86 9.06 -10.85
CA SER A 269 8.14 9.10 -9.57
C SER A 269 8.82 8.23 -8.53
N ILE A 270 8.72 8.64 -7.26
CA ILE A 270 9.17 7.85 -6.10
C ILE A 270 8.48 6.48 -5.99
N ALA A 271 7.33 6.31 -6.65
CA ALA A 271 6.59 5.05 -6.66
C ALA A 271 7.18 3.99 -7.59
N ARG A 272 8.22 4.32 -8.36
CA ARG A 272 8.94 3.39 -9.25
C ARG A 272 10.22 2.89 -8.62
N GLN A 273 10.58 1.66 -8.96
CA GLN A 273 11.88 1.12 -8.57
C GLN A 273 12.94 1.64 -9.54
N GLU A 274 14.12 1.97 -8.99
CA GLU A 274 15.25 2.52 -9.75
C GLU A 274 15.68 1.62 -10.93
N ARG A 275 15.54 0.30 -10.76
CA ARG A 275 15.87 -0.68 -11.80
C ARG A 275 14.92 -0.63 -13.01
N ASP A 276 13.72 -0.08 -12.84
CA ASP A 276 12.68 -0.06 -13.87
C ASP A 276 12.81 1.16 -14.82
N LYS A 277 13.83 2.02 -14.61
CA LYS A 277 14.18 3.16 -15.50
C LYS A 277 12.99 4.05 -15.87
N ASP A 278 12.20 4.44 -14.86
CA ASP A 278 11.01 5.29 -15.02
C ASP A 278 9.96 4.72 -15.99
N MET A 279 9.85 3.39 -16.07
CA MET A 279 8.79 2.70 -16.78
C MET A 279 8.19 1.62 -15.88
N ASP A 280 6.89 1.34 -16.04
CA ASP A 280 6.27 0.17 -15.42
C ASP A 280 6.13 -0.95 -16.47
N TYR A 281 6.04 -2.21 -16.07
CA TYR A 281 5.54 -3.23 -17.00
C TYR A 281 4.04 -3.05 -17.23
N PHE A 282 3.59 -3.28 -18.47
CA PHE A 282 2.17 -3.14 -18.81
C PHE A 282 1.28 -4.10 -18.01
N ARG A 283 1.81 -5.29 -17.73
CA ARG A 283 1.15 -6.34 -16.96
C ARG A 283 2.13 -7.08 -16.07
N TYR A 284 1.58 -7.68 -15.03
CA TYR A 284 2.28 -8.53 -14.08
C TYR A 284 1.50 -9.83 -13.86
N TYR A 285 2.19 -10.89 -13.47
CA TYR A 285 1.58 -12.15 -13.04
C TYR A 285 1.78 -12.35 -11.55
N VAL A 286 0.72 -12.78 -10.87
CA VAL A 286 0.81 -13.27 -9.50
C VAL A 286 1.25 -14.72 -9.56
N ASN A 287 2.41 -15.02 -8.98
CA ASN A 287 2.86 -16.39 -8.87
C ASN A 287 1.98 -17.13 -7.87
N MET A 288 1.34 -18.20 -8.35
CA MET A 288 0.40 -19.04 -7.61
C MET A 288 0.99 -20.42 -7.27
N TYR A 289 2.21 -20.69 -7.72
CA TYR A 289 2.87 -21.97 -7.53
C TYR A 289 3.84 -21.86 -6.36
N VAL A 290 3.75 -22.82 -5.44
CA VAL A 290 4.74 -22.96 -4.38
C VAL A 290 6.03 -23.43 -5.05
N ASN A 291 7.09 -22.63 -4.95
CA ASN A 291 8.43 -23.12 -5.26
C ASN A 291 8.74 -24.22 -4.24
N LEU A 292 8.55 -25.48 -4.63
CA LEU A 292 9.22 -26.61 -4.00
C LEU A 292 10.70 -26.44 -4.36
N LEU A 293 11.45 -25.74 -3.49
CA LEU A 293 12.90 -25.84 -3.41
C LEU A 293 13.23 -26.83 -2.30
#